data_AF-A0AA95N609-F1
#
_entry.id   AF-A0AA95N609-F1
#
_cell.length_a   1.000
_cell.length_b   1.000
_cell.length_c   1.000
_cell.angle_alpha   90.00
_cell.angle_beta   90.00
_cell.angle_gamma   90.00
#
_symmetry.space_group_name_H-M   'P 1'
#
loop_
_entity.id
_entity.type
_entity.pdbx_description
1 polymer ?
#
loop_
_entity_poly.entity_id
_entity_poly.type
_entity_poly.pdbx_seq_one_letter_code
_entity_poly.pdbx_strand_id
1 'polypeptide(L)' 'MKKLGVSANTLSNWSTGKTLPSLDKAFQLADFLGVKVDDLYERKVEETDSTI' A
#
# COMPACT_ATOMS: atom_id res chain seq x y z
N MET A 1 -10.14 10.49 17.04
CA MET A 1 -10.18 9.60 15.86
C MET A 1 -8.94 8.71 15.88
N LYS A 2 -9.10 7.40 16.08
CA LYS A 2 -8.00 6.44 16.26
C LYS A 2 -8.18 5.22 15.34
N LYS A 3 -8.72 5.43 14.12
CA LYS A 3 -9.31 4.33 13.33
C LYS A 3 -8.29 3.34 12.74
N LEU A 4 -7.00 3.68 12.67
CA LEU A 4 -5.98 2.80 12.06
C LEU A 4 -4.77 2.52 12.98
N GLY A 5 -4.68 3.19 14.13
CA GLY A 5 -3.59 3.02 15.10
C GLY A 5 -2.18 3.39 14.58
N VAL A 6 -2.08 4.10 13.45
CA VAL A 6 -0.81 4.53 12.86
C VAL A 6 -0.66 6.04 12.93
N SER A 7 0.59 6.50 13.04
CA SER A 7 0.90 7.93 13.03
C SER A 7 0.71 8.52 11.64
N ALA A 8 0.42 9.82 11.55
CA ALA A 8 0.33 10.53 10.28
C ALA A 8 1.64 10.41 9.47
N ASN A 9 2.79 10.42 10.14
CA ASN A 9 4.09 10.20 9.53
C ASN A 9 4.19 8.82 8.85
N THR A 10 3.69 7.78 9.51
CA THR A 10 3.66 6.42 8.96
C THR A 10 2.82 6.37 7.68
N LEU A 11 1.63 6.99 7.69
CA LEU A 11 0.77 7.13 6.51
C LEU A 11 1.46 7.88 5.37
N SER A 12 2.13 9.00 5.66
CA SER A 12 2.90 9.74 4.65
C SER A 12 4.01 8.90 4.04
N ASN A 13 4.72 8.10 4.84
CA ASN A 13 5.77 7.20 4.32
C ASN A 13 5.20 6.10 3.42
N TRP A 14 4.02 5.58 3.73
CA TRP A 14 3.32 4.60 2.90
C TRP A 14 2.85 5.19 1.57
N SER A 15 2.23 6.37 1.62
CA SER A 15 1.74 7.08 0.43
C SER A 15 2.86 7.51 -0.52
N THR A 16 4.04 7.84 0.04
CA THR A 16 5.23 8.18 -0.75
C THR A 16 6.04 6.97 -1.23
N GLY A 17 5.62 5.74 -0.88
CA GLY A 17 6.35 4.52 -1.23
C GLY A 17 7.68 4.33 -0.51
N LYS A 18 8.00 5.16 0.50
CA LYS A 18 9.22 5.01 1.33
C LYS A 18 9.20 3.75 2.19
N THR A 19 8.02 3.31 2.59
CA THR A 19 7.86 2.12 3.42
C THR A 19 6.57 1.43 3.01
N LEU A 20 6.58 0.11 2.94
CA LEU A 20 5.37 -0.64 2.63
C LEU A 20 4.64 -1.00 3.95
N PRO A 21 3.32 -0.77 4.07
CA PRO A 21 2.57 -1.32 5.20
C PRO A 21 2.61 -2.85 5.18
N SER A 22 2.56 -3.46 6.37
CA SER A 22 2.28 -4.90 6.49
C SER A 22 0.91 -5.22 5.91
N LEU A 23 0.71 -6.45 5.44
CA LEU A 23 -0.53 -6.90 4.80
C LEU A 23 -1.77 -6.54 5.63
N ASP A 24 -1.74 -6.78 6.94
CA ASP A 24 -2.82 -6.45 7.88
C ASP A 24 -3.20 -4.96 7.87
N LYS A 25 -2.18 -4.08 7.80
CA LYS A 25 -2.37 -2.63 7.72
C LYS A 25 -2.82 -2.17 6.34
N ALA A 26 -2.36 -2.83 5.30
CA ALA A 26 -2.81 -2.57 3.94
C ALA A 26 -4.30 -2.89 3.80
N PHE A 27 -4.77 -4.01 4.36
CA PHE A 27 -6.19 -4.34 4.42
C PHE A 27 -7.01 -3.32 5.22
N GLN A 28 -6.54 -2.91 6.40
CA GLN A 28 -7.20 -1.86 7.18
C GLN A 28 -7.29 -0.53 6.41
N LEU A 29 -6.24 -0.17 5.67
CA LEU A 29 -6.20 1.03 4.85
C LEU A 29 -7.15 0.92 3.67
N ALA A 30 -7.19 -0.24 3.01
CA ALA A 30 -8.09 -0.53 1.91
C ALA A 30 -9.57 -0.45 2.36
N ASP A 31 -9.91 -1.07 3.48
CA ASP A 31 -11.25 -1.03 4.08
C ASP A 31 -11.67 0.39 4.46
N PHE A 32 -10.72 1.17 5.01
CA PHE A 32 -10.96 2.57 5.36
C PHE A 32 -11.22 3.45 4.13
N LEU A 33 -10.51 3.19 3.03
CA LEU A 33 -10.66 3.89 1.75
C LEU A 33 -11.83 3.34 0.92
N GLY A 34 -12.37 2.17 1.27
CA GLY A 34 -13.38 1.46 0.49
C GLY A 34 -12.85 0.88 -0.83
N VAL A 35 -11.53 0.69 -0.95
CA VAL A 35 -10.87 0.12 -2.14
C VAL A 35 -10.34 -1.28 -1.85
N LYS A 36 -9.89 -1.99 -2.88
CA LYS A 36 -9.23 -3.29 -2.69
C LYS A 36 -7.76 -3.09 -2.32
N VAL A 37 -7.20 -4.03 -1.56
CA VAL A 37 -5.76 -3.99 -1.23
C VAL A 37 -4.88 -4.10 -2.49
N ASP A 38 -5.37 -4.77 -3.55
CA ASP A 38 -4.69 -4.83 -4.85
C ASP A 38 -4.58 -3.44 -5.51
N ASP A 39 -5.54 -2.54 -5.23
CA ASP A 39 -5.55 -1.17 -5.75
C ASP A 39 -4.47 -0.29 -5.09
N LEU A 40 -4.04 -0.65 -3.88
CA LEU A 40 -2.94 0.01 -3.16
C LEU A 40 -1.55 -0.41 -3.65
N TYR A 41 -1.46 -1.52 -4.38
CA TYR A 41 -0.21 -2.10 -4.83
C TYR A 41 -0.21 -2.28 -6.33
N GLU A 42 0.56 -1.45 -7.02
CA GLU A 42 0.85 -1.71 -8.42
C GLU A 42 1.79 -2.92 -8.51
N ARG A 43 1.28 -4.01 -9.09
CA ARG A 43 2.15 -5.08 -9.57
C ARG A 43 3.05 -4.45 -10.63
N LYS A 44 4.29 -4.15 -10.26
CA LYS A 44 5.36 -4.06 -11.27
C LYS A 44 5.42 -5.43 -11.92
N VAL A 45 4.67 -5.59 -13.00
CA VAL A 45 5.07 -6.49 -14.07
C VAL A 45 6.41 -5.92 -14.48
N GLU A 46 7.48 -6.45 -13.89
CA GLU A 46 8.77 -6.33 -14.51
C GLU A 46 8.55 -6.97 -15.87
N GLU A 47 8.37 -6.13 -16.88
CA GLU A 47 8.63 -6.48 -18.26
C GLU A 47 10.07 -6.97 -18.27
N THR A 48 10.24 -8.25 -17.94
CA THR A 48 11.36 -9.04 -18.43
C THR A 48 11.12 -9.09 -19.93
N ASP A 49 11.49 -7.98 -20.58
CA ASP A 49 11.72 -7.92 -22.00
C ASP A 49 12.55 -9.17 -22.29
N SER A 50 11.85 -10.14 -22.86
CA SER A 50 12.44 -11.35 -23.37
C SER A 50 13.22 -10.89 -24.59
N THR A 51 14.41 -10.32 -24.37
CA THR A 51 15.39 -10.16 -25.43
C THR A 51 15.83 -11.57 -25.81
N ILE A 52 15.13 -12.11 -26.81
CA ILE A 52 15.49 -13.30 -27.59
C ILE A 52 16.84 -13.08 -28.25
#